data_AF-A0A1Q9AEV0-F1
#
_entry.id   AF-A0A1Q9AEV0-F1
#
_cell.length_a   1.000
_cell.length_b   1.000
_cell.length_c   1.000
_cell.angle_alpha   90.00
_cell.angle_beta   90.00
_cell.angle_gamma   90.00
#
_symmetry.space_group_name_H-M   'P 1'
#
loop_
_entity.id
_entity.type
_entity.pdbx_description
1 polymer ?
#
loop_
_entity_poly.entity_id
_entity_poly.type
_entity_poly.pdbx_seq_one_letter_code
_entity_poly.pdbx_strand_id
1 'polypeptide(L)'
;MEGVECGATGERSSQLSPSDGLVPSLSDLHAEMARRLAPLNMARWDARLKATGLPVPRHIDRKRREIEFVAQALGRLAAIPADYRDDLYWPALLP
;
A
#
# COMPACT_ATOMS: atom_id res chain seq x y z
N MET A 1 -32.78 31.93 -27.05
CA MET A 1 -31.34 31.83 -26.75
C MET A 1 -31.27 31.32 -25.32
N GLU A 2 -31.44 30.01 -25.14
CA GLU A 2 -31.36 29.35 -23.84
C GLU A 2 -30.04 28.57 -23.83
N GLY A 3 -29.17 28.96 -22.90
CA GLY A 3 -27.79 28.50 -22.82
C GLY A 3 -27.70 27.04 -22.37
N VAL A 4 -26.85 26.30 -23.07
CA VAL A 4 -26.24 25.06 -22.61
C VAL A 4 -25.19 25.40 -21.57
N GLU A 5 -25.26 24.80 -20.37
CA GLU A 5 -24.07 24.55 -19.56
C GLU A 5 -24.10 23.14 -18.96
N CYS A 6 -23.45 22.23 -19.68
CA CYS A 6 -22.86 21.03 -19.10
C CYS A 6 -21.69 21.46 -18.20
N GLY A 7 -21.80 21.21 -16.90
CA GLY A 7 -20.68 21.25 -15.96
C GLY A 7 -20.42 19.85 -15.41
N ALA A 8 -19.58 19.07 -16.10
CA ALA A 8 -18.98 17.85 -15.54
C ALA A 8 -17.60 18.18 -14.96
N THR A 9 -17.16 17.33 -14.03
CA THR A 9 -15.82 17.25 -13.42
C THR A 9 -15.58 18.29 -12.31
N GLY A 10 -15.09 17.94 -11.14
CA GLY A 10 -14.63 16.67 -10.60
C GLY A 10 -13.90 16.99 -9.30
N GLU A 11 -14.45 16.58 -8.16
CA GLU A 11 -13.80 16.80 -6.88
C GLU A 11 -13.00 15.54 -6.52
N ARG A 12 -11.76 15.50 -7.01
CA ARG A 12 -10.73 14.57 -6.54
C ARG A 12 -9.74 15.38 -5.70
N SER A 13 -9.49 14.85 -4.50
CA SER A 13 -8.37 15.16 -3.60
C SER A 13 -8.49 16.46 -2.81
N SER A 14 -8.15 16.55 -1.52
CA SER A 14 -7.57 15.61 -0.56
C SER A 14 -7.46 16.36 0.76
N GLN A 15 -8.16 15.96 1.82
CA GLN A 15 -7.75 16.28 3.20
C GLN A 15 -8.22 15.16 4.13
N LEU A 16 -7.44 14.08 4.25
CA LEU A 16 -7.50 13.23 5.44
C LEU A 16 -6.66 13.91 6.51
N SER A 17 -7.35 14.49 7.48
CA SER A 17 -6.82 15.15 8.67
C SER A 17 -5.89 14.26 9.50
N PRO A 18 -5.02 14.84 10.35
CA PRO A 18 -4.17 14.09 11.25
C PRO A 18 -5.03 13.33 12.27
N SER A 19 -4.68 12.08 12.52
CA SER A 19 -5.43 11.14 13.37
C SER A 19 -5.51 11.62 14.82
N ASP A 20 -6.62 12.25 15.18
CA ASP A 20 -7.14 12.27 16.54
C ASP A 20 -7.69 10.88 16.87
N GLY A 21 -7.02 10.13 17.75
CA GLY A 21 -7.61 9.07 18.60
C GLY A 21 -8.36 7.90 17.96
N LEU A 22 -8.41 7.77 16.63
CA LEU A 22 -9.16 6.70 15.97
C LEU A 22 -8.34 5.41 15.95
N VAL A 23 -8.90 4.35 16.56
CA VAL A 23 -8.33 3.00 16.52
C VAL A 23 -8.10 2.59 15.06
N PRO A 24 -6.87 2.20 14.66
CA PRO A 24 -6.59 1.83 13.28
C PRO A 24 -7.46 0.66 12.80
N SER A 25 -7.93 0.75 11.56
CA SER A 25 -8.74 -0.29 10.93
C SER A 25 -7.90 -1.22 10.04
N LEU A 26 -8.48 -2.38 9.66
CA LEU A 26 -7.86 -3.27 8.67
C LEU A 26 -7.62 -2.58 7.32
N SER A 27 -8.48 -1.61 6.97
CA SER A 27 -8.31 -0.81 5.76
C SER A 27 -7.05 0.06 5.84
N ASP A 28 -6.79 0.67 7.00
CA ASP A 28 -5.58 1.49 7.23
C ASP A 28 -4.30 0.65 7.19
N LEU A 29 -4.37 -0.59 7.68
CA LEU A 29 -3.28 -1.56 7.59
C LEU A 29 -3.03 -2.02 6.15
N HIS A 30 -4.07 -2.29 5.38
CA HIS A 30 -3.93 -2.64 3.96
C HIS A 30 -3.39 -1.47 3.12
N ALA A 31 -3.80 -0.23 3.42
CA ALA A 31 -3.27 0.96 2.76
C ALA A 31 -1.76 1.11 3.04
N GLU A 32 -1.33 0.86 4.28
CA GLU A 32 0.07 0.87 4.67
C GLU A 32 0.89 -0.25 4.01
N MET A 33 0.34 -1.47 3.96
CA MET A 33 0.93 -2.58 3.21
C MET A 33 1.15 -2.17 1.74
N ALA A 34 0.12 -1.60 1.09
CA ALA A 34 0.20 -1.14 -0.29
C ALA A 34 1.26 -0.04 -0.47
N ARG A 35 1.34 0.91 0.47
CA ARG A 35 2.38 1.96 0.48
C ARG A 35 3.78 1.36 0.51
N ARG A 36 4.02 0.33 1.34
CA ARG A 36 5.33 -0.33 1.45
C ARG A 36 5.66 -1.24 0.26
N LEU A 37 4.65 -1.78 -0.43
CA LEU A 37 4.85 -2.56 -1.65
C LEU A 37 5.14 -1.69 -2.88
N ALA A 38 4.67 -0.44 -2.90
CA ALA A 38 4.79 0.44 -4.07
C ALA A 38 6.24 0.60 -4.60
N PRO A 39 7.28 0.77 -3.76
CA PRO A 39 8.67 0.86 -4.22
C PRO A 39 9.20 -0.41 -4.91
N LEU A 40 8.63 -1.59 -4.62
CA LEU A 40 9.05 -2.85 -5.26
C LEU A 40 8.66 -2.91 -6.75
N ASN A 41 7.69 -2.08 -7.16
CA ASN A 41 7.21 -1.97 -8.54
C ASN A 41 6.95 -3.35 -9.19
N MET A 42 6.09 -4.15 -8.57
CA MET A 42 5.79 -5.52 -9.02
C MET A 42 5.31 -5.56 -10.47
N ALA A 43 4.55 -4.56 -10.92
CA ALA A 43 4.11 -4.44 -12.30
C ALA A 43 5.28 -4.42 -13.31
N ARG A 44 6.39 -3.74 -12.98
CA ARG A 44 7.61 -3.76 -13.80
C ARG A 44 8.24 -5.15 -13.86
N TRP A 45 8.28 -5.86 -12.73
CA TRP A 45 8.84 -7.21 -12.69
C TRP A 45 7.97 -8.22 -13.45
N ASP A 46 6.65 -8.08 -13.38
CA ASP A 46 5.72 -8.89 -14.17
C ASP A 46 5.87 -8.64 -15.67
N ALA A 47 6.04 -7.38 -16.08
CA ALA A 47 6.31 -7.03 -17.47
C ALA A 47 7.64 -7.64 -17.96
N ARG A 48 8.69 -7.58 -17.14
CA ARG A 48 9.98 -8.23 -17.42
C ARG A 48 9.83 -9.74 -17.56
N LEU A 49 9.11 -10.40 -16.64
CA LEU A 49 8.85 -11.84 -16.70
C LEU A 49 8.16 -12.21 -18.01
N LYS A 50 7.11 -11.47 -18.40
CA LYS A 50 6.39 -11.70 -19.66
C LYS A 50 7.28 -11.50 -20.89
N ALA A 51 8.14 -10.48 -20.88
CA ALA A 51 8.98 -10.15 -22.04
C ALA A 51 10.22 -11.06 -22.17
N THR A 52 10.78 -11.54 -21.06
CA THR A 52 12.09 -12.22 -21.05
C THR A 52 12.05 -13.67 -20.56
N GLY A 53 10.93 -14.11 -19.96
CA GLY A 53 10.83 -15.39 -19.26
C GLY A 53 11.61 -15.46 -17.95
N LEU A 54 12.36 -14.40 -17.58
CA LEU A 54 13.16 -14.39 -16.37
C LEU A 54 12.30 -14.09 -15.14
N PRO A 55 12.41 -14.89 -14.07
CA PRO A 55 11.63 -14.69 -12.86
C PRO A 55 11.97 -13.38 -12.15
N VAL A 56 11.06 -12.96 -11.26
CA VAL A 56 11.30 -11.88 -10.31
C VAL A 56 12.56 -12.20 -9.49
N PRO A 57 13.49 -11.25 -9.30
CA PRO A 57 14.66 -11.48 -8.46
C PRO A 57 14.25 -11.92 -7.05
N ARG A 58 14.93 -12.95 -6.53
CA ARG A 58 14.57 -13.58 -5.25
C ARG A 58 14.46 -12.60 -4.08
N HIS A 59 15.33 -11.59 -4.03
CA HIS A 59 15.31 -10.60 -2.94
C HIS A 59 14.07 -9.70 -3.00
N ILE A 60 13.57 -9.37 -4.19
CA ILE A 60 12.33 -8.59 -4.37
C ILE A 60 11.11 -9.43 -3.95
N ASP A 61 11.02 -10.67 -4.43
CA ASP A 61 9.91 -11.54 -4.07
C ASP A 61 9.90 -11.89 -2.57
N ARG A 62 11.07 -12.12 -1.97
CA ARG A 62 11.20 -12.30 -0.52
C ARG A 62 10.67 -11.07 0.22
N LYS A 63 11.07 -9.88 -0.19
CA LYS A 63 10.66 -8.62 0.43
C LYS A 63 9.15 -8.40 0.36
N ARG A 64 8.54 -8.66 -0.80
CA ARG A 64 7.08 -8.63 -0.98
C ARG A 64 6.39 -9.55 0.03
N ARG A 65 6.84 -10.81 0.11
CA ARG A 65 6.27 -11.80 1.05
C ARG A 65 6.43 -11.41 2.51
N GLU A 66 7.57 -10.82 2.89
CA GLU A 66 7.78 -10.32 4.26
C GLU A 66 6.77 -9.20 4.60
N ILE A 67 6.54 -8.25 3.68
CA ILE A 67 5.55 -7.16 3.89
C ILE A 67 4.13 -7.73 3.99
N GLU A 68 3.74 -8.62 3.09
CA GLU A 68 2.43 -9.28 3.11
C GLU A 68 2.23 -10.10 4.40
N PHE A 69 3.29 -10.76 4.87
CA PHE A 69 3.26 -11.53 6.11
C PHE A 69 3.03 -10.65 7.34
N VAL A 70 3.75 -9.53 7.46
CA VAL A 70 3.58 -8.58 8.57
C VAL A 70 2.15 -8.05 8.62
N ALA A 71 1.60 -7.61 7.48
CA ALA A 71 0.22 -7.13 7.41
C ALA A 71 -0.78 -8.21 7.84
N GLN A 72 -0.59 -9.46 7.40
CA GLN A 72 -1.42 -10.58 7.84
C GLN A 72 -1.27 -10.89 9.33
N ALA A 73 -0.08 -10.77 9.89
CA ALA A 73 0.18 -11.01 11.31
C ALA A 73 -0.49 -9.94 12.18
N LEU A 74 -0.30 -8.67 11.85
CA LEU A 74 -0.93 -7.54 12.53
C LEU A 74 -2.46 -7.58 12.42
N GLY A 75 -3.00 -7.98 11.26
CA GLY A 75 -4.44 -8.10 11.05
C GLY A 75 -5.12 -9.24 11.82
N ARG A 76 -4.35 -10.18 12.41
CA ARG A 76 -4.88 -11.26 13.26
C ARG A 76 -4.93 -10.88 14.75
N LEU A 77 -4.36 -9.74 15.14
CA LEU A 77 -4.42 -9.27 16.51
C LEU A 77 -5.86 -8.83 16.85
N ALA A 78 -6.22 -8.87 18.13
CA ALA A 78 -7.54 -8.44 18.59
C ALA A 78 -7.82 -6.95 18.28
N ALA A 79 -6.76 -6.14 18.22
CA ALA A 79 -6.79 -4.76 17.74
C ALA A 79 -5.47 -4.46 17.02
N ILE A 80 -5.51 -3.57 16.01
CA ILE A 80 -4.32 -3.13 15.30
C ILE A 80 -3.60 -2.08 16.17
N PRO A 81 -2.28 -2.22 16.40
CA PRO A 81 -1.50 -1.26 17.17
C PRO A 81 -1.58 0.17 16.59
N ALA A 82 -1.66 1.19 17.42
CA ALA A 82 -1.72 2.60 16.96
C ALA A 82 -0.45 3.02 16.20
N ASP A 83 0.68 2.43 16.56
CA ASP A 83 2.02 2.59 16.01
C ASP A 83 2.32 1.57 14.90
N TYR A 84 1.31 0.91 14.31
CA TYR A 84 1.53 -0.12 13.28
C TYR A 84 2.35 0.34 12.06
N ARG A 85 2.54 1.65 11.86
CA ARG A 85 3.35 2.21 10.78
C ARG A 85 4.84 2.21 11.09
N ASP A 86 5.23 1.98 12.34
CA ASP A 86 6.62 2.01 12.79
C ASP A 86 7.43 0.90 12.14
N ASP A 87 8.65 1.24 11.73
CA ASP A 87 9.56 0.31 11.06
C ASP A 87 9.97 -0.89 11.92
N LEU A 88 9.64 -0.90 13.22
CA LEU A 88 9.80 -2.07 14.08
C LEU A 88 9.00 -3.29 13.58
N TYR A 89 7.81 -3.05 13.03
CA TYR A 89 6.93 -4.12 12.56
C TYR A 89 7.29 -4.61 11.16
N TRP A 90 7.90 -3.75 10.35
CA TRP A 90 8.06 -3.98 8.92
C TRP A 90 9.50 -4.31 8.58
N PRO A 91 9.74 -5.09 7.53
CA PRO A 91 11.09 -5.39 7.13
C PRO A 91 11.79 -4.09 6.66
N ALA A 92 13.00 -3.82 7.12
CA ALA A 92 13.77 -2.60 6.82
C ALA A 92 13.89 -2.33 5.31
N LEU A 93 13.58 -1.11 4.86
CA LEU A 93 13.86 -0.70 3.48
C LEU A 93 15.34 -0.99 3.20
N LEU A 94 15.61 -1.66 2.07
CA LEU A 94 16.97 -2.02 1.71
C LEU A 94 17.85 -0.76 1.75
N PRO A 95 19.07 -0.81 2.32
CA PRO A 95 20.02 0.30 2.26
C PRO A 95 20.42 0.63 0.83
#